data_AF-A0A352FTR8-F1
#
_entry.id   AF-A0A352FTR8-F1
#
_cell.length_a   1.000
_cell.length_b   1.000
_cell.length_c   1.000
_cell.angle_alpha   90.00
_cell.angle_beta   90.00
_cell.angle_gamma   90.00
#
_symmetry.space_group_name_H-M   'P 1'
#
loop_
_entity.id
_entity.type
_entity.pdbx_description
1 polymer ?
#
loop_
_entity_poly.entity_id
_entity_poly.type
_entity_poly.pdbx_seq_one_letter_code
_entity_poly.pdbx_strand_id
1 'polypeptide(L)' 'METRIETTLQQDGTLTLKDLPFHAGETVEVVVTPKSTPQNGGAYPLRGTQVIYTEPFDPVAVGDWEASA' A
#
# COMPACT_ATOMS: atom_id res chain seq x y z
N MET A 1 -20.79 7.66 -15.29
CA MET A 1 -19.40 8.04 -14.96
C MET A 1 -19.33 8.09 -13.45
N GLU A 2 -18.44 7.31 -12.84
CA GLU A 2 -18.30 7.27 -11.38
C GLU A 2 -17.30 8.35 -10.96
N THR A 3 -17.73 9.29 -10.10
CA THR A 3 -16.89 10.38 -9.62
C THR A 3 -16.32 10.01 -8.26
N ARG A 4 -15.00 9.89 -8.15
CA ARG A 4 -14.29 9.64 -6.89
C ARG A 4 -13.54 10.89 -6.46
N ILE A 5 -13.82 11.37 -5.25
CA ILE A 5 -13.12 12.51 -4.63
C ILE A 5 -12.40 12.01 -3.38
N GLU A 6 -11.13 12.35 -3.26
CA GLU A 6 -10.33 12.07 -2.07
C GLU A 6 -10.07 13.38 -1.33
N THR A 7 -10.34 13.39 -0.03
CA THR A 7 -10.11 14.55 0.84
C THR A 7 -9.68 14.07 2.22
N THR A 8 -9.00 14.94 2.96
CA THR A 8 -8.53 14.66 4.31
C THR A 8 -9.52 15.22 5.32
N LEU A 9 -9.90 14.40 6.30
CA LEU A 9 -10.73 14.83 7.42
C LEU A 9 -10.01 15.94 8.20
N GLN A 10 -10.68 17.06 8.42
CA GLN A 10 -10.14 18.12 9.26
C GLN A 10 -10.12 17.70 10.73
N GLN A 11 -9.34 18.38 11.57
CA GLN A 11 -9.16 18.02 12.99
C GLN A 11 -10.46 18.06 13.80
N ASP A 12 -11.41 18.89 13.37
CA ASP A 12 -12.75 19.01 13.96
C ASP A 12 -13.73 17.91 13.52
N GLY A 13 -13.30 16.99 12.64
CA GLY A 13 -14.16 15.94 12.09
C GLY A 13 -15.03 16.40 10.92
N THR A 14 -14.81 17.59 10.36
CA THR A 14 -15.60 18.12 9.25
C THR A 14 -14.99 17.75 7.88
N LEU A 15 -15.85 17.30 6.96
CA LEU A 15 -15.56 17.17 5.53
C LEU A 15 -16.37 18.19 4.73
N THR A 16 -15.70 18.92 3.84
CA THR A 16 -16.34 19.86 2.91
C THR A 16 -16.05 19.44 1.49
N LEU A 17 -17.09 19.03 0.75
CA LEU A 17 -17.02 18.73 -0.67
C LEU A 17 -17.46 19.97 -1.46
N LYS A 18 -16.65 20.41 -2.43
CA LYS A 18 -16.92 21.59 -3.26
C LYS A 18 -16.82 21.23 -4.73
N ASP A 19 -17.47 22.03 -5.57
CA ASP A 19 -17.40 21.95 -7.04
C ASP A 19 -17.73 20.56 -7.59
N LEU A 20 -18.74 19.91 -6.98
CA LEU A 20 -19.21 18.61 -7.43
C LEU A 20 -19.88 18.73 -8.81
N PRO A 21 -19.70 17.75 -9.73
CA PRO A 21 -20.28 17.77 -11.06
C PRO A 21 -21.76 17.33 -11.05
N PHE A 22 -22.55 17.87 -10.12
CA PHE A 22 -23.97 17.61 -9.96
C PHE A 22 -24.76 18.92 -10.06
N HIS A 23 -26.00 18.81 -10.49
CA HIS A 23 -26.92 19.93 -10.60
C HIS A 23 -27.74 20.12 -9.33
N ALA A 24 -28.23 21.34 -9.13
CA ALA A 24 -29.12 21.65 -8.02
C ALA A 24 -30.40 20.81 -8.09
N GLY A 25 -30.76 20.18 -6.97
CA GLY A 25 -31.95 19.32 -6.86
C GLY A 25 -31.71 17.85 -7.17
N GLU A 26 -30.50 17.46 -7.58
CA GLU A 26 -30.15 16.04 -7.71
C GLU A 26 -29.95 15.39 -6.34
N THR A 27 -30.54 14.21 -6.15
CA THR A 27 -30.28 13.37 -4.98
C THR A 27 -28.94 12.66 -5.17
N VAL A 28 -28.01 12.86 -4.23
CA VAL A 28 -26.69 12.24 -4.24
C VAL A 28 -26.47 11.38 -2.99
N GLU A 29 -25.81 10.24 -3.16
CA GLU A 29 -25.34 9.40 -2.06
C GLU A 29 -23.86 9.71 -1.78
N VAL A 30 -23.48 9.75 -0.51
CA VAL A 30 -22.10 9.97 -0.08
C VAL A 30 -21.64 8.77 0.75
N VAL A 31 -20.60 8.09 0.27
CA VAL A 31 -19.97 6.97 0.97
C VAL A 31 -18.60 7.41 1.47
N VAL A 32 -18.38 7.34 2.78
CA VAL A 32 -17.09 7.68 3.40
C VAL A 32 -16.38 6.38 3.77
N THR A 33 -15.23 6.13 3.15
CA THR A 33 -14.40 4.95 3.45
C THR A 33 -13.05 5.41 3.98
N PRO A 34 -12.61 4.93 5.17
CA PRO A 34 -11.28 5.24 5.66
C PRO A 34 -10.24 4.69 4.69
N LYS A 35 -9.33 5.55 4.23
CA LYS A 35 -8.20 5.12 3.42
C LYS A 35 -7.09 4.66 4.35
N SER A 36 -6.76 3.37 4.34
CA SER A 36 -5.52 2.90 4.96
C SER A 36 -4.36 3.62 4.29
N THR A 37 -3.61 4.41 5.04
CA THR A 37 -2.29 4.82 4.58
C THR A 37 -1.51 3.54 4.31
N PRO A 38 -0.95 3.33 3.11
CA PRO A 38 -0.02 2.23 2.93
C PRO A 38 1.05 2.39 4.01
N GLN A 39 1.23 1.36 4.84
CA GLN A 39 2.34 1.36 5.80
C GLN A 39 3.59 1.67 4.99
N ASN A 40 4.25 2.77 5.35
CA ASN A 40 5.50 3.20 4.74
C ASN A 40 6.66 2.27 5.14
N GLY A 41 6.39 0.99 5.39
CA GLY A 41 7.37 -0.06 5.18
C GLY A 41 7.49 -0.17 3.68
N GLY A 42 8.34 0.70 3.10
CA GLY A 42 8.43 0.91 1.67
C GLY A 42 8.38 -0.42 0.93
N ALA A 43 7.69 -0.44 -0.22
CA ALA A 43 7.39 -1.64 -1.02
C ALA A 43 8.58 -2.58 -1.29
N TYR A 44 9.79 -2.16 -0.94
CA TYR A 44 11.05 -2.85 -1.06
C TYR A 44 11.88 -2.60 0.21
N PRO A 45 11.67 -3.36 1.30
CA PRO A 45 12.40 -3.17 2.57
C PRO A 45 13.92 -3.36 2.45
N LEU A 46 14.36 -4.04 1.39
CA LEU A 46 15.78 -4.29 1.09
C LEU A 46 16.35 -3.35 0.02
N ARG A 47 15.57 -2.39 -0.50
CA ARG A 47 16.06 -1.46 -1.53
C ARG A 47 17.16 -0.58 -0.96
N GLY A 48 18.34 -0.62 -1.57
CA GLY A 48 19.53 0.12 -1.12
C GLY A 48 20.36 -0.64 -0.09
N THR A 49 19.92 -1.81 0.37
CA THR A 49 20.71 -2.68 1.23
C THR A 49 21.69 -3.48 0.38
N GLN A 50 22.97 -3.38 0.69
CA GLN A 50 23.99 -4.21 0.07
C GLN A 50 23.88 -5.64 0.60
N VAL A 51 23.63 -6.60 -0.29
CA VAL A 51 23.63 -8.04 0.03
C VAL A 51 24.99 -8.61 -0.39
N ILE A 52 25.71 -9.20 0.56
CA ILE A 52 26.99 -9.86 0.31
C ILE A 52 26.74 -11.36 0.28
N TYR A 53 27.05 -11.98 -0.85
CA TYR A 53 27.05 -13.43 -0.97
C TYR A 53 28.47 -13.93 -0.70
N THR A 54 28.65 -14.65 0.41
CA THR A 54 29.87 -15.40 0.68
C THR A 54 29.82 -16.68 -0.15
N GLU A 55 30.83 -16.90 -0.98
CA GLU A 55 31.02 -18.15 -1.74
C GLU A 55 29.76 -18.61 -2.52
N PRO A 56 29.14 -17.75 -3.37
CA PRO A 56 27.84 -18.03 -4.00
C PRO A 56 27.83 -19.23 -4.95
N PHE A 57 29.00 -19.70 -5.37
CA PHE A 57 29.17 -20.78 -6.33
C PHE A 57 29.83 -22.02 -5.72
N ASP A 58 30.16 -21.99 -4.42
CA ASP A 58 30.71 -23.16 -3.78
C ASP A 58 29.65 -24.25 -3.70
N PRO A 59 30.00 -25.50 -4.01
CA PRO A 59 29.08 -26.60 -3.84
C PRO A 59 28.69 -26.67 -2.37
N VAL A 60 27.40 -26.57 -2.11
CA VAL A 60 26.79 -27.03 -0.85
C VAL A 60 27.38 -28.40 -0.51
N ALA A 61 27.79 -28.57 0.75
CA ALA A 61 28.46 -29.80 1.16
C ALA A 61 27.56 -30.99 0.80
N VAL A 62 28.15 -32.00 0.15
CA VAL A 62 27.38 -33.16 -0.36
C VAL A 62 26.57 -33.83 0.77
N GLY A 63 27.04 -33.74 2.02
CA GLY A 63 26.34 -34.22 3.21
C GLY A 63 25.14 -33.38 3.69
N ASP A 64 25.02 -32.11 3.27
CA ASP A 64 23.86 -31.26 3.62
C ASP A 64 22.60 -31.62 2.80
N TRP A 65 22.74 -32.49 1.80
CA TRP A 65 21.64 -33.01 0.99
C TRP A 65 21.03 -34.32 1.52
N GLU A 66 21.60 -34.90 2.58
CA GLU A 66 21.04 -36.11 3.18
C GLU A 66 19.77 -35.74 3.95
N ALA A 67 18.63 -35.78 3.25
CA ALA A 67 17.34 -35.91 3.90
C ALA A 67 17.36 -37.23 4.66
N SER A 68 17.54 -37.16 5.99
CA SER A 68 17.50 -38.31 6.88
C SER A 68 16.21 -39.09 6.62
N ALA A 69 16.35 -40.30 6.08
CA ALA A 69 15.25 -41.25 5.87
C ALA A 69 14.84 -41.93 7.18
#